data_AF-A0A968K6R6-F1
#
_entry.id   AF-A0A968K6R6-F1
#
_cell.length_a   1.000
_cell.length_b   1.000
_cell.length_c   1.000
_cell.angle_alpha   90.00
_cell.angle_beta   90.00
_cell.angle_gamma   90.00
#
_symmetry.space_group_name_H-M   'P 1'
#
loop_
_entity.id
_entity.type
_entity.pdbx_description
1 polymer ?
#
loop_
_entity_poly.entity_id
_entity_poly.type
_entity_poly.pdbx_seq_one_letter_code
_entity_poly.pdbx_strand_id
1 'polypeptide(L)'
;MDSRRVKDLMVSLEDYAVIDEDDTLLDAVIALEEAQAKLPPGRMKHRAVLIKDKNGKIVGKLGHLAFLKALEPKYSSLGDLKTLARAGLSAEFVNSMMETYKFWDYKFEDICRRAKSIIVKEVCHPISENIDEDAPLSEAIHKFVMWQSLSIPVTRGNDIVGLIRLSDLYSEMSKVIKQTCDTNSKKAEETK
;
A
#
# COMPACT_ATOMS: atom_id res chain seq x y z
N MET A 1 0.96 -26.95 14.19
CA MET A 1 0.65 -26.07 13.04
C MET A 1 0.35 -24.70 13.61
N ASP A 2 1.05 -23.67 13.14
CA ASP A 2 0.79 -22.29 13.53
C ASP A 2 -0.63 -21.92 13.08
N SER A 3 -1.51 -21.56 14.03
CA SER A 3 -2.94 -21.36 13.81
C SER A 3 -3.30 -19.92 13.44
N ARG A 4 -2.30 -19.03 13.33
CA ARG A 4 -2.51 -17.61 13.08
C ARG A 4 -3.13 -17.34 11.72
N ARG A 5 -4.18 -16.53 11.73
CA ARG A 5 -4.96 -16.12 10.56
C ARG A 5 -4.72 -14.66 10.23
N VAL A 6 -5.09 -14.27 9.02
CA VAL A 6 -4.99 -12.89 8.53
C VAL A 6 -5.75 -11.92 9.44
N LYS A 7 -6.95 -12.28 9.88
CA LYS A 7 -7.77 -11.44 10.77
C LYS A 7 -7.11 -11.10 12.10
N ASP A 8 -6.15 -11.90 12.56
CA ASP A 8 -5.43 -11.67 13.82
C ASP A 8 -4.43 -10.50 13.70
N LEU A 9 -4.02 -10.15 12.48
CA LEU A 9 -3.06 -9.07 12.19
C LEU A 9 -3.61 -7.94 11.34
N MET A 10 -4.78 -8.13 10.72
CA MET A 10 -5.36 -7.10 9.87
C MET A 10 -5.74 -5.86 10.69
N VAL A 11 -5.81 -4.73 10.00
CA VAL A 11 -6.46 -3.53 10.50
C VAL A 11 -7.88 -3.51 9.96
N SER A 12 -8.86 -3.40 10.86
CA SER A 12 -10.27 -3.32 10.51
C SER A 12 -10.58 -2.09 9.64
N LEU A 13 -11.64 -2.20 8.84
CA LEU A 13 -12.09 -1.10 7.98
C LEU A 13 -12.43 0.16 8.78
N GLU A 14 -12.99 0.01 9.98
CA GLU A 14 -13.36 1.09 10.91
C GLU A 14 -12.17 1.96 11.34
N ASP A 15 -10.97 1.36 11.37
CA ASP A 15 -9.73 2.03 11.75
C ASP A 15 -8.98 2.60 10.53
N TYR A 16 -9.54 2.47 9.31
CA TYR A 16 -8.90 2.94 8.09
C TYR A 16 -9.59 4.19 7.52
N ALA A 17 -8.80 5.05 6.88
CA ALA A 17 -9.35 6.15 6.10
C ALA A 17 -10.12 5.61 4.88
N VAL A 18 -11.41 5.92 4.82
CA VAL A 18 -12.30 5.59 3.69
C VAL A 18 -12.92 6.88 3.15
N ILE A 19 -12.84 7.07 1.84
CA ILE A 19 -13.36 8.24 1.11
C ILE A 19 -14.27 7.79 -0.04
N ASP A 20 -15.06 8.70 -0.59
CA ASP A 20 -15.97 8.45 -1.71
C ASP A 20 -15.23 8.44 -3.06
N GLU A 21 -15.72 7.66 -4.04
CA GLU A 21 -15.06 7.50 -5.35
C GLU A 21 -14.95 8.79 -6.17
N ASP A 22 -15.84 9.73 -5.92
CA ASP A 22 -15.89 11.04 -6.58
C ASP A 22 -15.07 12.11 -5.83
N ASP A 23 -14.40 11.76 -4.71
CA ASP A 23 -13.53 12.67 -3.95
C ASP A 23 -12.21 12.97 -4.69
N THR A 24 -11.50 14.01 -4.25
CA THR A 24 -10.23 14.43 -4.83
C THR A 24 -9.01 13.84 -4.10
N LEU A 25 -7.83 13.94 -4.72
CA LEU A 25 -6.57 13.64 -4.03
C LEU A 25 -6.33 14.54 -2.79
N LEU A 26 -6.85 15.77 -2.77
CA LEU A 26 -6.78 16.61 -1.57
C LEU A 26 -7.59 15.98 -0.42
N ASP A 27 -8.81 15.52 -0.70
CA ASP A 27 -9.67 14.88 0.30
C ASP A 27 -9.02 13.60 0.83
N ALA A 28 -8.35 12.84 -0.05
CA ALA A 28 -7.56 11.68 0.35
C ALA A 28 -6.42 12.03 1.31
N VAL A 29 -5.72 13.15 1.12
CA VAL A 29 -4.67 13.61 2.05
C VAL A 29 -5.27 13.95 3.40
N ILE A 30 -6.35 14.74 3.43
CA ILE A 30 -7.03 15.16 4.65
C ILE A 30 -7.52 13.93 5.43
N ALA A 31 -8.24 13.03 4.77
CA ALA A 31 -8.77 11.81 5.40
C ALA A 31 -7.64 10.91 5.95
N LEU A 32 -6.52 10.80 5.24
CA LEU A 32 -5.38 10.02 5.70
C LEU A 32 -4.71 10.66 6.93
N GLU A 33 -4.56 11.98 6.96
CA GLU A 33 -4.02 12.72 8.10
C GLU A 33 -4.90 12.58 9.33
N GLU A 34 -6.21 12.72 9.18
CA GLU A 34 -7.18 12.55 10.27
C GLU A 34 -7.18 11.13 10.83
N ALA A 35 -7.13 10.10 9.96
CA ALA A 35 -7.04 8.71 10.40
C ALA A 35 -5.72 8.45 11.15
N GLN A 36 -4.61 9.01 10.66
CA GLN A 36 -3.31 8.89 11.35
C GLN A 36 -3.28 9.60 12.70
N ALA A 37 -3.97 10.73 12.85
CA ALA A 37 -4.04 11.47 14.11
C ALA A 37 -4.82 10.71 15.20
N LYS A 38 -5.76 9.85 14.81
CA LYS A 38 -6.54 8.99 15.71
C LYS A 38 -5.77 7.75 16.18
N LEU A 39 -4.63 7.43 15.56
CA LEU A 39 -3.85 6.25 15.93
C LEU A 39 -3.20 6.39 17.31
N PRO A 40 -3.25 5.35 18.16
CA PRO A 40 -2.51 5.31 19.41
C PRO A 40 -0.99 5.49 19.19
N PRO A 41 -0.25 6.07 20.15
CA PRO A 41 1.20 6.15 20.10
C PRO A 41 1.85 4.78 19.85
N GLY A 42 2.86 4.76 18.97
CA GLY A 42 3.60 3.53 18.62
C GLY A 42 2.93 2.65 17.57
N ARG A 43 1.71 2.96 17.10
CA ARG A 43 1.11 2.27 15.96
C ARG A 43 1.75 2.72 14.64
N MET A 44 1.88 1.78 13.71
CA MET A 44 2.30 2.08 12.34
C MET A 44 1.24 2.95 11.64
N LYS A 45 1.69 4.04 11.02
CA LYS A 45 0.83 4.96 10.25
C LYS A 45 0.23 4.28 9.02
N HIS A 46 -1.03 4.60 8.71
CA HIS A 46 -1.64 4.22 7.44
C HIS A 46 -0.87 4.84 6.26
N ARG A 47 -0.74 4.10 5.16
CA ARG A 47 -0.04 4.55 3.93
C ARG A 47 -0.94 4.53 2.69
N ALA A 48 -2.24 4.36 2.92
CA ALA A 48 -3.25 4.31 1.88
C ALA A 48 -4.61 4.70 2.45
N VAL A 49 -5.46 5.24 1.60
CA VAL A 49 -6.90 5.39 1.82
C VAL A 49 -7.64 4.35 1.00
N LEU A 50 -8.81 3.92 1.48
CA LEU A 50 -9.74 3.10 0.72
C LEU A 50 -10.80 3.96 0.06
N ILE A 51 -11.29 3.50 -1.09
CA ILE A 51 -12.28 4.20 -1.89
C ILE A 51 -13.54 3.36 -1.92
N LYS A 52 -14.67 3.95 -1.55
CA LYS A 52 -15.99 3.32 -1.62
C LYS A 52 -16.81 3.89 -2.79
N ASP A 53 -17.62 3.04 -3.41
CA ASP A 53 -18.60 3.46 -4.41
C ASP A 53 -19.86 4.05 -3.76
N LYS A 54 -20.82 4.46 -4.59
CA LYS A 54 -22.12 5.02 -4.16
C LYS A 54 -23.00 4.04 -3.37
N ASN A 55 -22.70 2.74 -3.42
CA ASN A 55 -23.38 1.71 -2.64
C ASN A 55 -22.65 1.41 -1.32
N GLY A 56 -21.56 2.13 -1.02
CA GLY A 56 -20.74 1.91 0.16
C GLY A 56 -19.76 0.74 0.04
N LYS A 57 -19.61 0.14 -1.14
CA LYS A 57 -18.69 -0.98 -1.35
C LYS A 57 -17.29 -0.46 -1.63
N ILE A 58 -16.27 -1.05 -0.99
CA ILE A 58 -14.88 -0.72 -1.28
C ILE A 58 -14.51 -1.20 -2.68
N VAL A 59 -14.16 -0.26 -3.56
CA VAL A 59 -13.83 -0.51 -4.97
C VAL A 59 -12.37 -0.24 -5.31
N GLY A 60 -11.67 0.53 -4.47
CA GLY A 60 -10.28 0.90 -4.73
C GLY A 60 -9.44 1.16 -3.49
N LYS A 61 -8.13 1.24 -3.71
CA LYS A 61 -7.13 1.67 -2.72
C LYS A 61 -6.18 2.68 -3.35
N LEU A 62 -5.95 3.79 -2.67
CA LEU A 62 -4.98 4.81 -3.07
C LEU A 62 -3.84 4.87 -2.06
N GLY A 63 -2.67 4.34 -2.44
CA GLY A 63 -1.44 4.45 -1.66
C GLY A 63 -0.52 5.56 -2.17
N HIS A 64 0.52 5.89 -1.40
CA HIS A 64 1.47 6.97 -1.75
C HIS A 64 2.05 6.87 -3.17
N LEU A 65 2.35 5.67 -3.67
CA LEU A 65 2.89 5.53 -5.03
C LEU A 65 1.86 5.89 -6.11
N ALA A 66 0.59 5.50 -5.94
CA ALA A 66 -0.48 5.94 -6.86
C ALA A 66 -0.69 7.46 -6.77
N PHE A 67 -0.66 8.00 -5.56
CA PHE A 67 -0.74 9.44 -5.33
C PHE A 67 0.35 10.19 -6.11
N LEU A 68 1.62 9.76 -6.02
CA LEU A 68 2.72 10.36 -6.77
C LEU A 68 2.54 10.23 -8.29
N LYS A 69 2.16 9.04 -8.77
CA LYS A 69 1.90 8.82 -10.20
C LYS A 69 0.78 9.71 -10.74
N ALA A 70 -0.26 9.94 -9.93
CA ALA A 70 -1.36 10.81 -10.30
C ALA A 70 -0.93 12.28 -10.44
N LEU A 71 0.00 12.73 -9.59
CA LEU A 71 0.53 14.09 -9.65
C LEU A 71 1.59 14.29 -10.76
N GLU A 72 2.23 13.22 -11.24
CA GLU A 72 3.19 13.26 -12.34
C GLU A 72 2.66 12.52 -13.60
N PRO A 73 1.73 13.14 -14.36
CA PRO A 73 1.07 12.52 -15.49
C PRO A 73 2.01 12.23 -16.65
N LYS A 74 3.22 12.81 -16.70
CA LYS A 74 4.13 12.51 -17.81
C LYS A 74 4.56 11.04 -17.82
N TYR A 75 4.59 10.38 -16.66
CA TYR A 75 4.87 8.94 -16.59
C TYR A 75 3.76 8.06 -17.16
N SER A 76 2.51 8.55 -17.27
CA SER A 76 1.48 7.82 -18.02
C SER A 76 1.62 8.05 -19.54
N SER A 77 2.12 9.21 -19.95
CA SER A 77 2.34 9.57 -21.36
C SER A 77 3.55 8.89 -22.02
N LEU A 78 4.62 8.61 -21.28
CA LEU A 78 5.83 7.96 -21.82
C LEU A 78 5.70 6.44 -22.03
N GLY A 79 4.57 5.83 -21.64
CA GLY A 79 4.46 4.39 -21.55
C GLY A 79 5.36 3.81 -20.45
N ASP A 80 5.42 2.48 -20.36
CA ASP A 80 6.22 1.82 -19.32
C ASP A 80 7.72 1.98 -19.61
N LEU A 81 8.39 2.92 -18.94
CA LEU A 81 9.86 3.06 -18.98
C LEU A 81 10.58 1.73 -18.69
N LYS A 82 9.99 0.83 -17.89
CA LYS A 82 10.57 -0.50 -17.68
C LYS A 82 10.51 -1.35 -18.95
N THR A 83 9.51 -1.17 -19.79
CA THR A 83 9.42 -1.81 -21.10
C THR A 83 10.49 -1.26 -22.05
N LEU A 84 10.77 0.06 -22.01
CA LEU A 84 11.88 0.66 -22.77
C LEU A 84 13.26 0.14 -22.31
N ALA A 85 13.48 0.05 -21.00
CA ALA A 85 14.70 -0.53 -20.45
C ALA A 85 14.84 -2.03 -20.78
N ARG A 86 13.75 -2.81 -20.73
CA ARG A 86 13.72 -4.21 -21.16
C ARG A 86 13.94 -4.39 -22.66
N ALA A 87 13.58 -3.38 -23.47
CA ALA A 87 13.85 -3.35 -24.90
C ALA A 87 15.32 -3.01 -25.23
N GLY A 88 16.19 -2.85 -24.22
CA GLY A 88 17.62 -2.63 -24.41
C GLY A 88 18.01 -1.18 -24.70
N LEU A 89 17.10 -0.22 -24.48
CA LEU A 89 17.45 1.20 -24.58
C LEU A 89 18.40 1.58 -23.44
N SER A 90 19.45 2.32 -23.78
CA SER A 90 20.47 2.73 -22.80
C SER A 90 19.91 3.75 -21.81
N ALA A 91 20.49 3.80 -20.62
CA ALA A 91 20.10 4.78 -19.60
C ALA A 91 20.26 6.22 -20.11
N GLU A 92 21.28 6.48 -20.93
CA GLU A 92 21.55 7.77 -21.56
C GLU A 92 20.43 8.18 -22.52
N PHE A 93 19.90 7.23 -23.31
CA PHE A 93 18.77 7.50 -24.22
C PHE A 93 17.48 7.79 -23.46
N VAL A 94 17.23 7.07 -22.36
CA VAL A 94 16.07 7.34 -21.49
C VAL A 94 16.21 8.71 -20.82
N ASN A 95 17.40 9.07 -20.37
CA ASN A 95 17.68 10.38 -19.77
C ASN A 95 17.50 11.53 -20.77
N SER A 96 18.02 11.41 -21.98
CA SER A 96 17.85 12.44 -23.03
C SER A 96 16.38 12.62 -23.42
N MET A 97 15.59 11.53 -23.41
CA MET A 97 14.14 11.60 -23.60
C MET A 97 13.47 12.39 -22.46
N MET A 98 13.81 12.11 -21.20
CA MET A 98 13.27 12.85 -20.05
C MET A 98 13.63 14.35 -20.08
N GLU A 99 14.85 14.69 -20.48
CA GLU A 99 15.28 16.08 -20.70
C GLU A 99 14.49 16.76 -21.83
N THR A 100 14.32 16.08 -22.97
CA THR A 100 13.58 16.60 -24.13
C THR A 100 12.10 16.88 -23.77
N TYR A 101 11.47 15.97 -23.02
CA TYR A 101 10.09 16.14 -22.53
C TYR A 101 10.00 16.99 -21.26
N LYS A 102 11.12 17.58 -20.82
CA LYS A 102 11.19 18.50 -19.68
C LYS A 102 10.56 17.91 -18.43
N PHE A 103 10.78 16.62 -18.16
CA PHE A 103 10.17 15.90 -17.03
C PHE A 103 10.39 16.62 -15.71
N TRP A 104 11.52 17.31 -15.59
CA TRP A 104 12.01 17.93 -14.37
C TRP A 104 11.67 19.43 -14.25
N ASP A 105 11.02 20.05 -15.24
CA ASP A 105 10.82 21.52 -15.31
C ASP A 105 9.68 22.06 -14.40
N TYR A 106 9.05 21.22 -13.58
CA TYR A 106 7.94 21.65 -12.71
C TYR A 106 8.43 22.11 -11.34
N LYS A 107 7.87 23.21 -10.83
CA LYS A 107 8.01 23.56 -9.41
C LYS A 107 7.20 22.57 -8.57
N PHE A 108 7.71 22.24 -7.38
CA PHE A 108 7.04 21.33 -6.45
C PHE A 108 5.60 21.77 -6.17
N GLU A 109 5.36 23.07 -5.99
CA GLU A 109 4.04 23.63 -5.71
C GLU A 109 3.06 23.47 -6.89
N ASP A 110 3.56 23.50 -8.13
CA ASP A 110 2.74 23.31 -9.33
C ASP A 110 2.25 21.86 -9.40
N ILE A 111 3.10 20.90 -9.02
CA ILE A 111 2.76 19.47 -8.93
C ILE A 111 1.68 19.28 -7.86
N CYS A 112 1.89 19.82 -6.66
CA CYS A 112 0.95 19.68 -5.55
C CYS A 112 -0.42 20.31 -5.84
N ARG A 113 -0.49 21.44 -6.57
CA ARG A 113 -1.77 22.10 -6.90
C ARG A 113 -2.73 21.22 -7.69
N ARG A 114 -2.23 20.23 -8.45
CA ARG A 114 -3.06 19.28 -9.21
C ARG A 114 -3.95 18.41 -8.32
N ALA A 115 -3.57 18.18 -7.05
CA ALA A 115 -4.32 17.33 -6.14
C ALA A 115 -5.78 17.78 -5.93
N LYS A 116 -6.06 19.08 -6.11
CA LYS A 116 -7.40 19.66 -5.92
C LYS A 116 -8.41 19.28 -7.00
N SER A 117 -7.96 18.75 -8.14
CA SER A 117 -8.82 18.50 -9.30
C SER A 117 -8.78 17.05 -9.80
N ILE A 118 -7.91 16.21 -9.26
CA ILE A 118 -7.80 14.80 -9.67
C ILE A 118 -8.74 13.97 -8.81
N ILE A 119 -9.66 13.25 -9.47
CA ILE A 119 -10.64 12.38 -8.83
C ILE A 119 -10.02 11.03 -8.49
N VAL A 120 -10.25 10.52 -7.28
CA VAL A 120 -9.58 9.32 -6.77
C VAL A 120 -9.93 8.05 -7.55
N LYS A 121 -11.15 7.89 -8.05
CA LYS A 121 -11.53 6.70 -8.85
C LYS A 121 -10.70 6.53 -10.11
N GLU A 122 -10.21 7.63 -10.69
CA GLU A 122 -9.45 7.62 -11.95
C GLU A 122 -8.01 7.14 -11.76
N VAL A 123 -7.50 7.20 -10.52
CA VAL A 123 -6.08 6.98 -10.22
C VAL A 123 -5.83 5.95 -9.12
N CYS A 124 -6.88 5.47 -8.45
CA CYS A 124 -6.76 4.42 -7.45
C CYS A 124 -6.39 3.07 -8.07
N HIS A 125 -5.81 2.18 -7.25
CA HIS A 125 -5.68 0.78 -7.65
C HIS A 125 -7.00 0.07 -7.38
N PRO A 126 -7.63 -0.55 -8.39
CA PRO A 126 -8.86 -1.32 -8.18
C PRO A 126 -8.59 -2.52 -7.27
N ILE A 127 -9.61 -2.92 -6.50
CA ILE A 127 -9.52 -4.11 -5.66
C ILE A 127 -9.71 -5.36 -6.53
N SER A 128 -8.63 -5.85 -7.14
CA SER A 128 -8.60 -7.14 -7.85
C SER A 128 -7.89 -8.24 -7.06
N GLU A 129 -7.01 -7.84 -6.14
CA GLU A 129 -6.20 -8.74 -5.32
C GLU A 129 -6.65 -8.62 -3.86
N ASN A 130 -7.01 -9.73 -3.25
CA ASN A 130 -7.48 -9.79 -1.87
C ASN A 130 -7.10 -11.12 -1.20
N ILE A 131 -7.30 -11.18 0.10
CA ILE A 131 -7.07 -12.37 0.91
C ILE A 131 -8.23 -12.57 1.89
N ASP A 132 -8.68 -13.80 2.05
CA ASP A 132 -9.73 -14.13 3.01
C ASP A 132 -9.24 -13.91 4.45
N GLU A 133 -10.11 -13.40 5.32
CA GLU A 133 -9.76 -13.09 6.72
C GLU A 133 -9.32 -14.33 7.52
N ASP A 134 -9.83 -15.52 7.15
CA ASP A 134 -9.48 -16.80 7.75
C ASP A 134 -8.31 -17.49 7.04
N ALA A 135 -7.70 -16.87 6.02
CA ALA A 135 -6.49 -17.41 5.39
C ALA A 135 -5.33 -17.49 6.40
N PRO A 136 -4.45 -18.50 6.29
CA PRO A 136 -3.27 -18.59 7.13
C PRO A 136 -2.25 -17.49 6.79
N LEU A 137 -1.46 -17.04 7.78
CA LEU A 137 -0.43 -16.02 7.53
C LEU A 137 0.64 -16.44 6.51
N SER A 138 0.87 -17.73 6.31
CA SER A 138 1.76 -18.24 5.25
C SER A 138 1.27 -17.88 3.84
N GLU A 139 -0.05 -17.87 3.63
CA GLU A 139 -0.63 -17.40 2.36
C GLU A 139 -0.45 -15.89 2.20
N ALA A 140 -0.61 -15.11 3.27
CA ALA A 140 -0.34 -13.68 3.24
C ALA A 140 1.12 -13.38 2.83
N ILE A 141 2.09 -14.12 3.39
CA ILE A 141 3.51 -14.00 2.99
C ILE A 141 3.67 -14.24 1.49
N HIS A 142 3.09 -15.33 0.96
CA HIS A 142 3.16 -15.64 -0.46
C HIS A 142 2.57 -14.52 -1.33
N LYS A 143 1.39 -14.01 -0.96
CA LYS A 143 0.72 -12.92 -1.66
C LYS A 143 1.51 -11.62 -1.63
N PHE A 144 2.13 -11.26 -0.51
CA PHE A 144 3.02 -10.08 -0.44
C PHE A 144 4.23 -10.20 -1.36
N VAL A 145 4.84 -11.38 -1.45
CA VAL A 145 5.97 -11.65 -2.35
C VAL A 145 5.53 -11.56 -3.82
N MET A 146 4.38 -12.15 -4.16
CA MET A 146 3.87 -12.17 -5.54
C MET A 146 3.45 -10.79 -6.02
N TRP A 147 2.67 -10.06 -5.22
CA TRP A 147 2.06 -8.79 -5.65
C TRP A 147 2.92 -7.57 -5.38
N GLN A 148 4.01 -7.70 -4.59
CA GLN A 148 4.93 -6.60 -4.29
C GLN A 148 4.19 -5.35 -3.73
N SER A 149 3.14 -5.58 -2.95
CA SER A 149 2.28 -4.53 -2.38
C SER A 149 2.63 -4.24 -0.91
N LEU A 150 2.34 -3.02 -0.45
CA LEU A 150 2.52 -2.63 0.96
C LEU A 150 1.34 -3.04 1.85
N SER A 151 0.20 -3.38 1.25
CA SER A 151 -0.98 -3.88 1.96
C SER A 151 -1.88 -4.70 1.03
N ILE A 152 -2.61 -5.64 1.61
CA ILE A 152 -3.56 -6.49 0.90
C ILE A 152 -4.94 -6.26 1.51
N PRO A 153 -5.97 -5.94 0.70
CA PRO A 153 -7.35 -5.92 1.15
C PRO A 153 -7.79 -7.29 1.68
N VAL A 154 -8.46 -7.30 2.82
CA VAL A 154 -8.95 -8.52 3.47
C VAL A 154 -10.44 -8.65 3.27
N THR A 155 -10.90 -9.84 2.87
CA THR A 155 -12.31 -10.13 2.59
C THR A 155 -12.94 -11.04 3.64
N ARG A 156 -14.22 -10.81 3.91
CA ARG A 156 -15.14 -11.80 4.48
C ARG A 156 -16.21 -12.08 3.44
N GLY A 157 -16.14 -13.23 2.78
CA GLY A 157 -16.96 -13.48 1.60
C GLY A 157 -16.66 -12.46 0.49
N ASN A 158 -17.66 -11.66 0.10
CA ASN A 158 -17.53 -10.67 -0.98
C ASN A 158 -17.21 -9.25 -0.49
N ASP A 159 -17.14 -9.04 0.82
CA ASP A 159 -17.00 -7.72 1.42
C ASP A 159 -15.58 -7.50 1.94
N ILE A 160 -15.06 -6.29 1.72
CA ILE A 160 -13.77 -5.87 2.27
C ILE A 160 -13.98 -5.46 3.72
N VAL A 161 -13.34 -6.19 4.64
CA VAL A 161 -13.46 -5.99 6.08
C VAL A 161 -12.24 -5.33 6.72
N GLY A 162 -11.14 -5.19 5.96
CA GLY A 162 -9.93 -4.55 6.45
C GLY A 162 -8.76 -4.62 5.48
N LEU A 163 -7.56 -4.34 5.99
CA LEU A 163 -6.31 -4.58 5.27
C LEU A 163 -5.28 -5.25 6.17
N ILE A 164 -4.55 -6.23 5.63
CA ILE A 164 -3.30 -6.69 6.21
C ILE A 164 -2.16 -5.86 5.62
N ARG A 165 -1.27 -5.33 6.48
CA ARG A 165 -0.14 -4.49 6.07
C ARG A 165 1.16 -5.29 6.14
N LEU A 166 2.05 -5.06 5.18
CA LEU A 166 3.37 -5.68 5.17
C LEU A 166 4.16 -5.37 6.45
N SER A 167 4.01 -4.16 6.98
CA SER A 167 4.65 -3.74 8.24
C SER A 167 4.15 -4.52 9.46
N ASP A 168 2.86 -4.86 9.53
CA ASP A 168 2.30 -5.60 10.65
C ASP A 168 2.75 -7.05 10.60
N LEU A 169 2.71 -7.66 9.40
CA LEU A 169 3.23 -8.99 9.17
C LEU A 169 4.73 -9.07 9.52
N TYR A 170 5.53 -8.12 9.06
CA TYR A 170 6.95 -8.04 9.40
C TYR A 170 7.19 -7.85 10.90
N SER A 171 6.42 -6.98 11.56
CA SER A 171 6.51 -6.77 13.00
C SER A 171 6.23 -8.06 13.76
N GLU A 172 5.18 -8.79 13.37
CA GLU A 172 4.82 -10.05 13.99
C GLU A 172 5.89 -11.12 13.78
N MET A 173 6.40 -11.28 12.56
CA MET A 173 7.51 -12.18 12.26
C MET A 173 8.76 -11.82 13.09
N SER A 174 9.08 -10.53 13.22
CA SER A 174 10.22 -10.05 13.99
C SER A 174 10.11 -10.40 15.48
N LYS A 175 8.90 -10.35 16.05
CA LYS A 175 8.67 -10.77 17.45
C LYS A 175 8.93 -12.27 17.61
N VAL A 176 8.37 -13.09 16.72
CA VAL A 176 8.52 -14.55 16.75
C VAL A 176 9.99 -14.95 16.62
N ILE A 177 10.70 -14.36 15.67
CA ILE A 177 12.13 -14.62 15.44
C ILE A 177 12.93 -14.36 16.73
N LYS A 178 12.73 -13.20 17.37
CA LYS A 178 13.43 -12.86 18.62
C LYS A 178 13.11 -13.86 19.74
N GLN A 179 11.85 -14.22 19.92
CA GLN A 179 11.43 -15.19 20.94
C GLN A 179 12.06 -16.58 20.71
N THR A 180 12.14 -17.04 19.45
CA THR A 180 12.77 -18.32 19.14
C THR A 180 14.28 -18.31 19.39
N CYS A 181 14.96 -17.18 19.16
CA CYS A 181 16.38 -17.03 19.48
C CYS A 181 16.62 -17.04 20.99
N ASP A 182 15.81 -16.31 21.77
CA ASP A 182 15.94 -16.25 23.24
C ASP A 182 15.69 -17.60 23.92
N THR A 183 14.80 -18.43 23.35
CA THR A 183 14.48 -19.76 23.88
C THR A 183 15.61 -20.78 23.61
N ASN A 184 16.33 -20.64 22.49
CA ASN A 184 17.46 -21.50 22.16
C ASN A 184 18.71 -21.18 23.01
N SER A 185 18.92 -19.92 23.38
CA SER A 185 20.01 -19.51 24.28
C SER A 185 19.85 -20.07 25.71
N LYS A 186 18.63 -20.09 26.25
CA LYS A 186 18.35 -20.63 27.60
C LYS A 186 18.48 -22.15 27.69
N LYS A 187 18.05 -22.88 26.65
CA LYS A 187 18.24 -24.35 26.60
C LYS A 187 19.71 -24.77 26.52
N ALA A 188 20.57 -23.95 25.90
CA ALA A 188 22.00 -24.22 25.82
C ALA A 188 22.73 -24.02 27.17
N GLU A 189 22.20 -23.17 28.06
CA GLU A 189 22.75 -22.93 29.40
C GLU A 189 22.31 -23.98 30.43
N GLU A 190 21.13 -24.59 30.28
CA GLU A 190 20.63 -25.66 31.16
C GLU A 190 21.20 -27.06 30.85
N THR A 191 22.00 -27.19 29.78
CA THR A 191 22.64 -28.46 29.39
C THR A 191 24.15 -28.49 29.69
N LYS A 192 24.64 -27.54 30.49
CA LYS A 192 26.00 -27.51 31.05
C LYS A 192 25.96 -27.73 32.55
#